data_AF-A0A813ZIB2-F1
#
_entry.id   AF-A0A813ZIB2-F1
#
_cell.length_a   1.000
_cell.length_b   1.000
_cell.length_c   1.000
_cell.angle_alpha   90.00
_cell.angle_beta   90.00
_cell.angle_gamma   90.00
#
_symmetry.space_group_name_H-M   'P 1'
#
loop_
_entity.id
_entity.type
_entity.pdbx_description
1 polymer ?
#
loop_
_entity_poly.entity_id
_entity_poly.type
_entity_poly.pdbx_seq_one_letter_code
_entity_poly.pdbx_strand_id
1 'polypeptide(L)'
;MADSHPKLVKKAVQIESDPLVIPDEFEGYALRYFNLPLHYRDDLKSVLIPYGLVQDRIEALASRIFSDLNIHIPEQLSITRD
;
A
#
# COMPACT_ATOMS: atom_id res chain seq x y z
N MET A 1 3.32 15.78 45.55
CA MET A 1 4.04 14.83 44.67
C MET A 1 3.10 14.52 43.52
N ALA A 2 3.16 15.33 42.47
CA ALA A 2 2.38 15.13 41.25
C ALA A 2 3.39 14.73 40.17
N ASP A 3 3.59 13.43 40.03
CA ASP A 3 4.42 12.88 38.96
C ASP A 3 3.64 13.02 37.65
N SER A 4 3.89 14.17 37.01
CA SER A 4 3.44 14.51 35.67
C SER A 4 4.04 13.49 34.70
N HIS A 5 3.29 12.42 34.44
CA HIS A 5 3.62 11.45 33.41
C HIS A 5 3.64 12.19 32.06
N PRO A 6 4.73 12.10 31.28
CA PRO A 6 4.75 12.67 29.95
C PRO A 6 3.70 11.92 29.12
N LYS A 7 2.64 12.63 28.75
CA LYS A 7 1.64 12.13 27.80
C LYS A 7 2.39 11.85 26.51
N LEU A 8 2.54 10.57 26.15
CA LEU A 8 2.95 10.18 24.81
C LEU A 8 1.95 10.83 23.85
N VAL A 9 2.39 11.91 23.20
CA VAL A 9 1.70 12.44 22.04
C VAL A 9 1.82 11.32 21.02
N LYS A 10 0.74 10.53 20.87
CA LYS A 10 0.55 9.68 19.70
C LYS A 10 0.51 10.65 18.53
N LYS A 11 1.67 10.96 17.96
CA LYS A 11 1.73 11.57 16.64
C LYS A 11 1.24 10.45 15.72
N ALA A 12 -0.09 10.38 15.55
CA ALA A 12 -0.68 9.61 14.49
C ALA A 12 0.02 10.12 13.24
N VAL A 13 0.81 9.26 12.60
CA VAL A 13 1.28 9.54 11.25
C VAL A 13 -0.01 9.65 10.46
N GLN A 14 -0.42 10.89 10.16
CA GLN A 14 -1.54 11.14 9.28
C GLN A 14 -1.06 10.78 7.88
N ILE A 15 -1.11 9.49 7.56
CA ILE A 15 -0.98 9.01 6.20
C ILE A 15 -2.28 9.44 5.49
N GLU A 16 -2.40 10.71 5.11
CA GLU A 16 -3.51 11.18 4.26
C GLU A 16 -3.30 10.72 2.82
N SER A 17 -3.02 9.43 2.64
CA SER A 17 -2.99 8.81 1.33
C SER A 17 -4.43 8.62 0.91
N ASP A 18 -4.85 9.30 -0.15
CA ASP A 18 -6.18 9.12 -0.74
C ASP A 18 -6.43 7.62 -0.96
N PRO A 19 -7.32 6.97 -0.19
CA PRO A 19 -7.53 5.55 -0.32
C PRO A 19 -8.06 5.24 -1.71
N LEU A 20 -7.72 4.06 -2.25
CA LEU A 20 -8.37 3.61 -3.48
C LEU A 20 -9.84 3.33 -3.15
N VAL A 21 -10.74 4.20 -3.61
CA VAL A 21 -12.18 4.05 -3.42
C VAL A 21 -12.75 3.18 -4.55
N ILE A 22 -13.34 2.05 -4.18
CA ILE A 22 -14.05 1.16 -5.10
C ILE A 22 -15.55 1.40 -4.87
N PRO A 23 -16.31 1.85 -5.89
CA PRO A 23 -17.75 2.05 -5.77
C PRO A 23 -18.50 0.74 -5.50
N ASP A 24 -19.61 0.81 -4.78
CA ASP A 24 -20.44 -0.36 -4.45
C ASP A 24 -21.03 -1.03 -5.71
N GLU A 25 -21.24 -0.25 -6.77
CA GLU A 25 -21.77 -0.73 -8.05
C GLU A 25 -20.70 -1.40 -8.94
N PHE A 26 -19.44 -1.40 -8.52
CA PHE A 26 -18.36 -1.98 -9.31
C PHE A 26 -18.39 -3.52 -9.24
N GLU A 27 -18.74 -4.15 -10.35
CA GLU A 27 -18.87 -5.62 -10.42
C GLU A 27 -17.53 -6.37 -10.56
N GLY A 28 -16.41 -5.65 -10.69
CA GLY A 28 -15.11 -6.23 -10.96
C GLY A 28 -14.86 -6.53 -12.45
N TYR A 29 -13.67 -7.04 -12.74
CA TYR A 29 -13.24 -7.40 -14.09
C TYR A 29 -13.53 -8.86 -14.39
N ALA A 30 -13.91 -9.15 -15.64
CA ALA A 30 -14.15 -10.52 -16.07
C ALA A 30 -12.87 -11.38 -16.02
N LEU A 31 -13.01 -12.63 -15.54
CA LEU A 31 -11.88 -13.54 -15.34
C LEU A 31 -11.05 -13.81 -16.61
N ARG A 32 -11.70 -13.77 -17.78
CA ARG A 32 -11.05 -14.02 -19.08
C ARG A 32 -9.91 -13.04 -19.42
N TYR A 33 -9.84 -11.90 -18.73
CA TYR A 33 -8.78 -10.91 -18.93
C TYR A 33 -7.52 -11.20 -18.10
N PHE A 34 -7.54 -12.24 -17.27
CA PHE A 34 -6.45 -12.56 -16.35
C PHE A 34 -5.99 -14.01 -16.49
N ASN A 35 -4.75 -14.24 -16.07
CA ASN A 35 -4.20 -15.58 -15.91
C ASN A 35 -4.48 -16.05 -14.48
N LEU A 36 -5.46 -16.94 -14.32
CA LEU A 36 -5.87 -17.49 -13.03
C LEU A 36 -5.50 -18.98 -12.93
N PRO A 37 -5.18 -19.49 -11.72
CA PRO A 37 -5.00 -20.92 -11.50
C PRO A 37 -6.25 -21.71 -11.92
N LEU A 38 -6.04 -22.85 -12.58
CA LEU A 38 -7.13 -23.61 -13.20
C LEU A 38 -8.19 -24.06 -12.18
N HIS A 39 -7.76 -24.46 -10.99
CA HIS A 39 -8.64 -24.97 -9.93
C HIS A 39 -9.53 -23.90 -9.29
N TYR A 40 -9.36 -22.61 -9.63
CA TYR A 40 -10.23 -21.53 -9.15
C TYR A 40 -11.17 -20.98 -10.23
N ARG A 41 -11.16 -21.53 -11.45
CA ARG A 41 -11.96 -20.95 -12.56
C ARG A 41 -13.45 -20.97 -12.29
N ASP A 42 -13.96 -21.99 -11.62
CA ASP A 42 -15.38 -22.18 -11.37
C ASP A 42 -15.83 -21.58 -10.02
N ASP A 43 -14.89 -21.24 -9.15
CA ASP A 43 -15.15 -20.71 -7.81
C ASP A 43 -15.11 -19.17 -7.75
N LEU A 44 -14.68 -18.52 -8.84
CA LEU A 44 -14.53 -17.07 -8.91
C LEU A 44 -15.60 -16.46 -9.81
N LYS A 45 -16.12 -15.29 -9.41
CA LYS A 45 -17.08 -14.51 -10.23
C LYS A 45 -16.38 -13.46 -11.08
N SER A 46 -15.50 -12.66 -10.46
CA SER A 46 -14.78 -11.55 -11.09
C SER A 46 -13.50 -11.24 -10.30
N VAL A 47 -12.59 -10.49 -10.91
CA VAL A 47 -11.41 -9.92 -10.23
C VAL A 47 -11.75 -8.51 -9.77
N LEU A 48 -11.82 -8.28 -8.46
CA LEU A 48 -12.13 -6.95 -7.92
C LEU A 48 -10.94 -5.99 -8.02
N ILE A 49 -9.76 -6.46 -7.61
CA ILE A 49 -8.52 -5.67 -7.64
C ILE A 49 -7.44 -6.48 -8.36
N PRO A 50 -6.96 -6.02 -9.52
CA PRO A 50 -5.86 -6.66 -10.22
C PRO A 50 -4.57 -6.68 -9.39
N TYR A 51 -3.77 -7.73 -9.52
CA TYR A 51 -2.48 -7.82 -8.85
C TYR A 51 -1.57 -6.61 -9.12
N GLY A 52 -1.49 -6.16 -10.38
CA GLY A 52 -0.69 -4.97 -10.73
C GLY A 52 -1.13 -3.72 -9.99
N LEU A 53 -2.44 -3.50 -9.84
CA LEU A 53 -2.98 -2.34 -9.13
C LEU A 53 -2.67 -2.38 -7.62
N VAL A 54 -2.60 -3.59 -7.04
CA VAL A 54 -2.11 -3.78 -5.66
C VAL A 54 -0.63 -3.39 -5.56
N GLN A 55 0.20 -3.81 -6.51
CA GLN A 55 1.63 -3.47 -6.53
C GLN A 55 1.85 -1.96 -6.66
N ASP A 56 1.17 -1.33 -7.62
CA ASP A 56 1.24 0.13 -7.83
C ASP A 56 0.86 0.88 -6.55
N ARG A 57 -0.16 0.38 -5.83
CA ARG A 57 -0.58 1.02 -4.58
C ARG A 57 0.41 0.80 -3.45
N ILE A 58 1.01 -0.38 -3.32
CA ILE A 58 2.07 -0.66 -2.36
C ILE A 58 3.27 0.25 -2.61
N GLU A 59 3.70 0.41 -3.86
CA GLU A 59 4.81 1.29 -4.25
C GLU A 59 4.52 2.74 -3.84
N ALA A 60 3.35 3.26 -4.21
CA ALA A 60 2.95 4.63 -3.88
C ALA A 60 2.88 4.86 -2.35
N LEU A 61 2.36 3.89 -1.59
CA LEU A 61 2.30 3.97 -0.13
C LEU A 61 3.70 3.92 0.49
N ALA A 62 4.57 3.03 0.02
CA ALA A 62 5.94 2.91 0.51
C ALA A 62 6.74 4.20 0.24
N SER A 63 6.67 4.74 -0.98
CA SER A 63 7.33 6.00 -1.38
C SER A 63 6.84 7.19 -0.54
N ARG A 64 5.53 7.24 -0.27
CA ARG A 64 4.95 8.26 0.60
C ARG A 64 5.42 8.13 2.04
N ILE A 65 5.36 6.95 2.64
CA ILE A 65 5.84 6.71 4.00
C ILE A 65 7.32 7.11 4.10
N PHE A 66 8.13 6.71 3.13
CA PHE A 66 9.54 7.06 3.07
C PHE A 66 9.76 8.58 3.03
N SER A 67 8.97 9.29 2.23
CA SER A 67 8.98 10.76 2.12
C SER A 67 8.50 11.45 3.41
N ASP A 68 7.40 10.95 4.02
CA ASP A 68 6.80 11.50 5.24
C ASP A 68 7.72 11.30 6.46
N LEU A 69 8.47 10.19 6.49
CA LEU A 69 9.49 9.94 7.50
C LEU A 69 10.77 10.75 7.25
N ASN A 70 10.85 11.47 6.13
CA ASN A 70 12.00 12.27 5.69
C ASN A 70 13.31 11.49 5.83
N ILE A 71 13.27 10.18 5.52
CA ILE A 71 14.43 9.30 5.61
C ILE A 71 15.38 9.74 4.50
N HIS A 72 16.31 10.61 4.84
CA HIS A 72 17.46 10.87 4.00
C HIS A 72 18.26 9.57 3.97
N ILE A 73 18.31 8.89 2.81
CA ILE A 73 19.37 7.91 2.59
C ILE A 73 20.64 8.75 2.56
N PRO A 74 21.54 8.63 3.56
CA PRO A 74 22.82 9.30 3.43
C PRO A 74 23.47 8.79 2.14
N GLU A 75 23.91 9.72 1.30
CA GLU A 75 24.48 9.54 -0.05
C GLU A 75 25.66 8.53 -0.12
N GLN A 76 26.11 8.06 1.05
CA GLN A 76 27.19 7.09 1.25
C GLN A 76 26.75 5.62 1.11
N LEU A 77 25.50 5.32 0.78
CA LEU A 77 25.09 3.99 0.31
C LEU A 77 24.96 3.91 -1.22
N SER A 78 25.72 4.74 -1.93
CA SER A 78 26.21 4.38 -3.26
C SER A 78 27.12 3.16 -3.12
N ILE A 79 26.50 1.98 -2.99
CA ILE A 79 27.19 0.71 -3.19
C ILE A 79 27.71 0.79 -4.62
N THR A 80 29.00 1.03 -4.76
CA THR A 80 29.73 0.84 -6.00
C THR A 80 29.34 -0.55 -6.51
N ARG A 81 28.60 -0.60 -7.62
CA ARG A 81 28.46 -1.84 -8.40
C ARG A 81 29.85 -2.09 -8.98
N ASP A 82 30.65 -2.87 -8.25
CA ASP A 82 31.77 -3.62 -8.82
C ASP A 82 31.23 -4.70 -9.78
#